data_AF-A0A9D5IB45-F1
#
_entry.id   AF-A0A9D5IB45-F1
#
_cell.length_a   1.000
_cell.length_b   1.000
_cell.length_c   1.000
_cell.angle_alpha   90.00
_cell.angle_beta   90.00
_cell.angle_gamma   90.00
#
_symmetry.space_group_name_H-M   'P 1'
#
loop_
_entity.id
_entity.type
_entity.pdbx_description
1 polymer ?
#
loop_
_entity_poly.entity_id
_entity_poly.type
_entity_poly.pdbx_seq_one_letter_code
_entity_poly.pdbx_strand_id
1 'polypeptide(L)' 'MTAKEALRERIDSLTEEEAADLLDRLEWESTEEECPTPQQARLLAEGKAEFDAGQYVDGEEFLRARGM' A
#
# COMPACT_ATOMS: atom_id res chain seq x y z
N MET A 1 -17.98 -22.90 8.68
CA MET A 1 -16.64 -22.54 8.18
C MET A 1 -16.18 -21.32 8.95
N THR A 2 -15.07 -21.46 9.67
CA THR A 2 -14.48 -20.39 10.47
C THR A 2 -13.50 -19.57 9.62
N ALA A 3 -13.22 -18.33 10.02
CA ALA A 3 -12.22 -17.50 9.35
C ALA A 3 -10.83 -18.18 9.28
N LYS A 4 -10.50 -18.99 10.29
CA LYS A 4 -9.24 -19.77 10.35
C LYS A 4 -9.21 -20.91 9.33
N GLU A 5 -10.33 -21.57 9.11
CA GLU A 5 -10.44 -22.64 8.10
C GLU A 5 -10.37 -22.06 6.68
N ALA A 6 -11.08 -20.97 6.42
CA ALA A 6 -11.05 -20.29 5.12
C ALA A 6 -9.65 -19.74 4.78
N LEU A 7 -8.93 -19.20 5.77
CA LEU A 7 -7.56 -18.73 5.59
C LEU A 7 -6.60 -19.89 5.26
N ARG A 8 -6.75 -21.03 5.94
CA ARG A 8 -5.91 -22.21 5.71
C ARG A 8 -6.13 -22.79 4.32
N GLU A 9 -7.38 -22.97 3.89
CA GLU A 9 -7.68 -23.42 2.53
C GLU A 9 -7.11 -22.48 1.48
N ARG A 10 -7.12 -21.16 1.74
CA ARG A 10 -6.55 -20.19 0.80
C ARG A 10 -5.03 -20.31 0.71
N ILE A 11 -4.33 -20.49 1.83
CA ILE A 11 -2.88 -20.68 1.86
C ILE A 11 -2.49 -21.99 1.17
N ASP A 12 -3.21 -23.08 1.44
CA ASP A 12 -2.93 -24.39 0.84
C ASP A 12 -3.20 -24.41 -0.68
N SER A 13 -3.94 -23.43 -1.20
CA SER A 13 -4.21 -23.27 -2.65
C SER A 13 -3.14 -22.47 -3.41
N LEU A 14 -2.18 -21.85 -2.71
CA LEU A 14 -1.15 -21.02 -3.33
C LEU A 14 -0.06 -21.87 -3.97
N THR A 15 0.40 -21.45 -5.13
CA THR A 15 1.65 -21.92 -5.72
C THR A 15 2.86 -21.38 -4.95
N GLU A 16 4.03 -21.96 -5.19
CA GLU A 16 5.29 -21.50 -4.56
C GLU A 16 5.61 -20.03 -4.92
N GLU A 17 5.32 -19.61 -6.15
CA GLU A 17 5.47 -18.23 -6.62
C GLU A 17 4.49 -17.29 -5.90
N GLU A 18 3.21 -17.62 -5.85
CA GLU A 18 2.20 -16.80 -5.14
C GLU A 18 2.46 -16.74 -3.63
N ALA A 19 3.01 -17.79 -3.04
CA ALA A 19 3.40 -17.82 -1.63
C ALA A 19 4.61 -16.93 -1.36
N ALA A 20 5.59 -16.90 -2.28
CA ALA A 20 6.75 -16.01 -2.20
C ALA A 20 6.32 -14.54 -2.32
N ASP A 21 5.48 -14.21 -3.31
CA ASP A 21 4.93 -12.85 -3.48
C ASP A 21 4.15 -12.39 -2.24
N LEU A 22 3.38 -13.30 -1.63
CA LEU A 22 2.63 -13.01 -0.41
C LEU A 22 3.57 -12.78 0.78
N LEU A 23 4.64 -13.56 0.92
CA LEU A 23 5.63 -13.38 1.97
C LEU A 23 6.39 -12.07 1.82
N ASP A 24 6.85 -11.73 0.62
CA ASP A 24 7.54 -10.47 0.32
C ASP A 24 6.65 -9.27 0.67
N ARG A 25 5.37 -9.34 0.29
CA ARG A 25 4.40 -8.31 0.61
C ARG A 25 4.13 -8.21 2.11
N LEU A 26 4.01 -9.34 2.81
CA LEU A 26 3.83 -9.35 4.26
C LEU A 26 5.06 -8.81 4.97
N GLU A 27 6.27 -9.14 4.52
CA GLU A 27 7.50 -8.58 5.06
C GLU A 27 7.49 -7.06 4.94
N TRP A 28 7.18 -6.54 3.74
CA TRP A 28 7.04 -5.11 3.47
C TRP A 28 5.95 -4.42 4.32
N GLU A 29 4.78 -5.04 4.47
CA GLU A 29 3.67 -4.51 5.27
C GLU A 29 3.89 -4.68 6.80
N SER A 30 4.77 -5.61 7.22
CA SER A 30 5.06 -5.92 8.63
C SER A 30 6.20 -5.08 9.22
N THR A 31 7.05 -4.50 8.38
CA THR A 31 7.97 -3.46 8.79
C THR A 31 7.17 -2.27 9.31
N GLU A 32 7.22 -2.01 10.62
CA GLU A 32 6.55 -0.89 11.32
C GLU A 32 6.94 0.50 10.79
N GLU A 33 7.92 0.59 9.89
CA GLU A 33 8.29 1.84 9.23
C GLU A 33 7.29 2.16 8.11
N GLU A 34 6.42 3.13 8.43
CA GLU A 34 5.72 4.03 7.49
C GLU A 34 4.35 3.60 6.97
N CYS A 35 3.45 3.18 7.87
CA CYS A 35 2.04 3.52 7.64
C CYS A 35 1.92 5.05 7.59
N PRO A 36 1.49 5.65 6.47
CA PRO A 36 1.35 7.09 6.38
C PRO A 36 0.37 7.57 7.46
N THR A 37 0.73 8.65 8.15
CA THR A 37 -0.21 9.34 9.03
C THR A 37 -1.50 9.67 8.24
N PRO A 38 -2.65 9.88 8.91
CA PRO A 38 -3.88 10.27 8.21
C PRO A 38 -3.72 11.48 7.29
N GLN A 39 -2.82 12.41 7.64
CA GLN A 39 -2.45 13.54 6.81
C GLN A 39 -1.67 13.12 5.55
N GLN A 40 -0.62 12.30 5.70
CA GLN A 40 0.14 11.74 4.57
C GLN A 40 -0.74 10.90 3.65
N ALA A 41 -1.65 10.08 4.19
CA ALA A 41 -2.58 9.29 3.39
C ALA A 41 -3.51 10.17 2.54
N ARG A 42 -4.00 11.28 3.11
CA ARG A 42 -4.81 12.26 2.37
C ARG A 42 -4.03 12.90 1.23
N LEU A 43 -2.76 13.22 1.46
CA LEU A 43 -1.89 13.85 0.47
C LEU A 43 -1.57 12.92 -0.69
N LEU A 44 -1.31 11.64 -0.39
CA LEU A 44 -1.15 10.60 -1.42
C LEU A 44 -2.42 10.46 -2.26
N ALA A 45 -3.59 10.52 -1.64
CA ALA A 45 -4.87 10.48 -2.38
C ALA A 45 -5.08 11.73 -3.27
N GLU A 46 -4.71 12.91 -2.79
CA GLU A 46 -4.78 14.16 -3.57
C GLU A 46 -3.81 14.13 -4.77
N GLY A 47 -2.55 13.74 -4.56
CA GLY A 47 -1.58 13.59 -5.64
C GLY A 47 -1.97 12.51 -6.66
N LYS A 48 -2.59 11.42 -6.22
CA LYS A 48 -3.14 10.40 -7.13
C LYS A 48 -4.26 10.96 -8.01
N ALA A 49 -5.16 11.76 -7.45
CA ALA A 49 -6.24 12.37 -8.22
C ALA A 49 -5.71 13.37 -9.26
N GLU A 50 -4.67 14.14 -8.91
CA GLU A 50 -4.00 15.07 -9.82
C GLU A 50 -3.28 14.32 -10.97
N PHE A 51 -2.57 13.23 -10.66
CA PHE A 51 -1.96 12.34 -11.65
C PHE A 51 -3.02 11.75 -12.61
N ASP A 52 -4.10 11.18 -12.06
CA ASP A 52 -5.17 10.56 -12.85
C ASP A 52 -5.89 11.61 -13.75
N ALA A 53 -5.90 12.88 -13.34
CA ALA A 53 -6.41 14.01 -14.12
C ALA A 53 -5.42 14.57 -15.16
N GLY A 54 -4.20 14.03 -15.25
CA GLY A 54 -3.13 14.53 -16.12
C GLY A 54 -2.53 15.87 -15.67
N GLN A 55 -2.81 16.29 -14.43
CA GLN A 55 -2.28 17.48 -13.79
C GLN A 55 -1.05 17.06 -12.98
N TYR A 56 0.07 16.80 -13.67
CA TYR A 56 1.28 16.38 -13.00
C TYR A 56 1.87 17.55 -12.19
N VAL A 57 2.09 17.35 -10.90
CA VAL A 57 2.89 18.22 -10.05
C VAL A 57 4.10 17.41 -9.60
N ASP A 58 5.28 18.02 -9.63
CA ASP A 58 6.47 17.44 -9.01
C ASP A 58 6.15 17.11 -7.55
N GLY A 59 6.40 15.86 -7.14
CA GLY A 59 6.10 15.40 -5.78
C GLY A 59 6.83 16.21 -4.71
N GLU A 60 8.05 16.68 -4.99
CA GLU A 60 8.77 17.56 -4.07
C GLU A 60 8.13 18.95 -3.98
N GLU A 61 7.63 19.48 -5.10
CA GLU A 61 6.94 20.77 -5.13
C GLU A 61 5.58 20.70 -4.43
N PHE A 62 4.85 19.59 -4.60
CA PHE A 62 3.57 19.31 -3.95
C PHE A 62 3.68 19.23 -2.42
N LEU A 63 4.73 18.55 -1.91
CA LEU A 63 5.00 18.45 -0.47
C LEU A 63 5.44 19.80 0.11
N ARG A 64 6.38 20.48 -0.56
CA ARG A 64 6.86 21.82 -0.17
C ARG A 64 5.72 22.84 -0.10
N ALA A 65 4.80 22.82 -1.06
CA ALA A 65 3.64 23.72 -1.09
C ALA A 65 2.69 23.53 0.12
N ARG A 66 2.73 22.37 0.78
CA ARG A 66 1.92 22.03 1.95
C ARG A 66 2.71 21.99 3.26
N GLY A 67 3.95 22.47 3.25
CA GLY A 67 4.77 22.64 4.46
C GLY A 67 5.30 21.34 5.06
N MET A 68 5.50 20.32 4.23
CA MET A 68 6.18 19.06 4.57
C MET A 68 7.45 18.93 3.75
#